data_AF-A0A9W8MAK3-F1
#
_entry.id   AF-A0A9W8MAK3-F1
#
_cell.length_a   1.000
_cell.length_b   1.000
_cell.length_c   1.000
_cell.angle_alpha   90.00
_cell.angle_beta   90.00
_cell.angle_gamma   90.00
#
_symmetry.space_group_name_H-M   'P 1'
#
loop_
_entity.id
_entity.type
_entity.pdbx_description
1 polymer ?
#
loop_
_entity_poly.entity_id
_entity_poly.type
_entity_poly.pdbx_seq_one_letter_code
_entity_poly.pdbx_strand_id
1 'polypeptide(L)'
;MNVHYYEALKRALYKPAAFFKGIIFPLLDQGCTLKEAAIIASILVRVKVPVLHASAALLRIAEMDYSGPNSLFIRVLIDKKFDLPYKVVDALVFHFIRLSNSYKAKSRGDAEKLPVLWHQSLLVFVQRYASDLTPDQKDALLDVIRATPHPQISPEIRRELVNSVVRGAPRADADQDVIMS
;
A
#
# COMPACT_ATOMS: atom_id res chain seq x y z
N MET A 1 -3.90 21.16 11.96
CA MET A 1 -2.86 21.69 11.06
C MET A 1 -3.40 22.96 10.41
N ASN A 2 -2.70 24.09 10.49
CA ASN A 2 -3.13 25.29 9.75
C ASN A 2 -2.71 25.20 8.27
N VAL A 3 -3.23 26.11 7.44
CA VAL A 3 -2.99 26.09 5.99
C VAL A 3 -1.53 26.38 5.62
N HIS A 4 -0.85 27.24 6.39
CA HIS A 4 0.54 27.62 6.11
C HIS A 4 1.50 26.44 6.32
N TYR A 5 1.32 25.66 7.39
CA TYR A 5 2.10 24.44 7.61
C TYR A 5 1.80 23.38 6.56
N TYR A 6 0.55 23.25 6.13
CA TYR A 6 0.17 22.32 5.07
C TYR A 6 0.88 22.65 3.74
N GLU A 7 0.83 23.91 3.32
CA GLU A 7 1.51 24.35 2.10
C GLU A 7 3.04 24.28 2.22
N ALA A 8 3.60 24.58 3.40
CA ALA A 8 5.03 24.40 3.65
C ALA A 8 5.46 22.93 3.48
N LEU A 9 4.71 21.98 4.05
CA LEU A 9 4.97 20.55 3.88
C LEU A 9 4.82 20.10 2.43
N LYS A 10 3.81 20.62 1.72
CA LYS A 10 3.61 20.35 0.29
C LYS A 10 4.80 20.80 -0.56
N ARG A 11 5.41 21.96 -0.23
CA ARG A 11 6.64 22.43 -0.89
C ARG A 11 7.86 21.62 -0.48
N ALA A 12 7.95 21.18 0.78
CA ALA A 12 9.05 20.34 1.26
C ALA A 12 9.16 19.02 0.48
N LEU A 13 8.03 18.47 0.01
CA LEU A 13 7.99 17.24 -0.78
C LEU A 13 8.68 17.36 -2.17
N TYR A 14 9.06 18.56 -2.62
CA TYR A 14 9.87 18.73 -3.84
C TYR A 14 11.29 18.15 -3.72
N LYS A 15 11.71 17.80 -2.50
CA LYS A 15 12.87 16.93 -2.26
C LYS A 15 12.39 15.61 -1.63
N PRO A 16 11.86 14.65 -2.42
CA PRO A 16 11.16 13.49 -1.86
C PRO A 16 12.03 12.64 -0.94
N ALA A 17 13.31 12.43 -1.29
CA ALA A 17 14.22 11.66 -0.45
C ALA A 17 14.39 12.27 0.95
N ALA A 18 14.48 13.60 1.05
CA ALA A 18 14.56 14.30 2.32
C ALA A 18 13.22 14.27 3.07
N PHE A 19 12.10 14.40 2.34
CA PHE A 19 10.77 14.33 2.93
C PHE A 19 10.47 12.96 3.57
N PHE A 20 10.76 11.87 2.87
CA PHE A 20 10.55 10.53 3.42
C PHE A 20 11.45 10.26 4.62
N LYS A 21 12.76 10.56 4.52
CA LYS A 21 13.74 10.29 5.59
C LYS A 21 13.59 11.20 6.80
N GLY A 22 13.23 12.47 6.58
CA GLY A 22 13.19 13.48 7.63
C GLY A 22 11.80 13.68 8.24
N ILE A 23 10.72 13.26 7.56
CA ILE A 23 9.34 13.48 8.03
C ILE A 23 8.60 12.15 8.14
N ILE A 24 8.39 11.42 7.05
CA ILE A 24 7.50 10.24 7.07
C ILE A 24 8.05 9.10 7.92
N PHE A 25 9.30 8.67 7.73
CA PHE A 25 9.83 7.54 8.49
C PHE A 25 9.94 7.84 9.99
N PRO A 26 10.49 8.98 10.42
CA PRO A 26 10.50 9.34 11.84
C PRO A 26 9.09 9.40 12.43
N LEU A 27 8.12 9.96 11.70
CA LEU A 27 6.72 10.02 12.13
C LEU A 27 6.15 8.62 12.36
N LEU A 28 6.41 7.68 11.43
CA LEU A 28 5.95 6.29 11.54
C LEU A 28 6.67 5.51 12.67
N ASP A 29 7.96 5.75 12.90
CA ASP A 29 8.75 5.09 13.95
C ASP A 29 8.42 5.60 15.37
N GLN A 30 8.09 6.89 15.53
CA GLN A 30 7.92 7.54 16.84
C GLN A 30 6.48 7.50 17.39
N GLY A 31 5.54 6.94 16.62
CA GLY A 31 4.12 6.88 16.99
C GLY A 31 3.30 7.92 16.23
N CYS A 32 2.87 7.56 15.03
CA CYS A 32 1.98 8.38 14.21
C CYS A 32 0.51 8.08 14.54
N THR A 33 -0.29 9.11 14.77
CA THR A 33 -1.76 8.94 14.83
C THR A 33 -2.35 8.85 13.41
N LEU A 34 -3.50 8.19 13.27
CA LEU A 34 -4.21 8.13 11.98
C LEU A 34 -4.60 9.52 11.44
N LYS A 35 -4.86 10.50 12.33
CA LYS A 35 -5.19 11.87 11.94
C LYS A 35 -3.97 12.57 11.31
N GLU A 36 -2.79 12.43 11.91
CA GLU A 36 -1.55 12.97 11.35
C GLU A 36 -1.20 12.29 10.03
N ALA A 37 -1.26 10.96 10.00
CA ALA A 37 -1.03 10.17 8.81
C ALA A 37 -1.94 10.62 7.65
N ALA A 38 -3.23 10.84 7.91
CA ALA A 38 -4.19 11.30 6.90
C ALA A 38 -3.82 12.66 6.30
N ILE A 39 -3.35 13.60 7.12
CA ILE A 39 -2.93 14.92 6.64
C ILE A 39 -1.71 14.80 5.73
N ILE A 40 -0.67 14.08 6.16
CA ILE A 40 0.56 13.91 5.37
C ILE A 40 0.31 13.06 4.12
N ALA A 41 -0.50 12.02 4.21
CA ALA A 41 -0.89 11.19 3.08
C ALA A 41 -1.68 12.00 2.03
N SER A 42 -2.52 12.96 2.45
CA SER A 42 -3.21 13.86 1.50
C SER A 42 -2.24 14.71 0.68
N ILE A 43 -1.08 15.09 1.24
CA ILE A 43 -0.03 15.82 0.53
C ILE A 43 0.60 14.91 -0.53
N LEU A 44 0.91 13.66 -0.15
CA LEU A 44 1.42 12.67 -1.10
C LEU A 44 0.46 12.48 -2.26
N VAL A 45 -0.85 12.36 -2.03
CA VAL A 45 -1.85 12.25 -3.12
C VAL A 45 -1.70 13.41 -4.12
N ARG A 46 -1.60 14.64 -3.64
CA ARG A 46 -1.60 15.87 -4.47
C ARG A 46 -0.29 16.16 -5.20
N VAL A 47 0.84 15.68 -4.69
CA VAL A 47 2.16 16.01 -5.24
C VAL A 47 2.72 14.81 -6.03
N LYS A 48 3.34 15.09 -7.17
CA LYS A 48 4.02 14.06 -7.96
C LYS A 48 5.28 13.60 -7.21
N VAL A 49 5.40 12.30 -7.01
CA VAL A 49 6.58 11.67 -6.41
C VAL A 49 7.24 10.79 -7.47
N PRO A 50 8.56 10.91 -7.72
CA PRO A 50 9.26 10.01 -8.62
C PRO A 50 9.22 8.55 -8.15
N VAL A 51 9.08 7.61 -9.09
CA VAL A 51 8.94 6.18 -8.81
C VAL A 51 10.07 5.60 -7.96
N LEU A 52 11.31 6.02 -8.16
CA LEU A 52 12.46 5.53 -7.38
C LEU A 52 12.32 5.87 -5.89
N HIS A 53 11.83 7.05 -5.57
CA HIS A 53 11.63 7.47 -4.18
C HIS A 53 10.42 6.79 -3.56
N ALA A 54 9.32 6.64 -4.32
CA ALA A 54 8.16 5.89 -3.87
C ALA A 54 8.49 4.41 -3.62
N SER A 55 9.28 3.79 -4.51
CA SER A 55 9.76 2.41 -4.39
C SER A 55 10.58 2.20 -3.13
N ALA A 56 11.55 3.08 -2.87
CA ALA A 56 12.37 3.02 -1.67
C ALA A 56 11.53 3.23 -0.39
N ALA A 57 10.53 4.13 -0.44
CA ALA A 57 9.61 4.34 0.67
C ALA A 57 8.72 3.12 0.95
N LEU A 58 8.17 2.50 -0.09
CA LEU A 58 7.37 1.28 0.03
C LEU A 58 8.17 0.14 0.65
N LEU A 59 9.41 -0.09 0.20
CA LEU A 59 10.32 -1.08 0.78
C LEU A 59 10.53 -0.84 2.28
N ARG A 60 10.89 0.40 2.65
CA ARG A 60 11.12 0.74 4.06
C ARG A 60 9.87 0.54 4.91
N ILE A 61 8.70 1.03 4.46
CA ILE A 61 7.44 0.92 5.22
C ILE A 61 6.98 -0.55 5.34
N ALA A 62 7.21 -1.38 4.33
CA ALA A 62 6.88 -2.80 4.33
C ALA A 62 7.63 -3.58 5.44
N GLU A 63 8.87 -3.19 5.72
CA GLU A 63 9.74 -3.79 6.73
C GLU A 63 9.49 -3.27 8.15
N MET A 64 8.80 -2.13 8.31
CA MET A 64 8.53 -1.54 9.61
C MET A 64 7.56 -2.39 10.45
N ASP A 65 7.60 -2.15 11.76
CA ASP A 65 6.58 -2.64 12.67
C ASP A 65 5.22 -2.09 12.29
N TYR A 66 4.23 -2.97 12.35
CA TYR A 66 2.90 -2.59 11.89
C TYR A 66 2.25 -1.53 12.78
N SER A 67 1.68 -0.55 12.10
CA SER A 67 0.73 0.42 12.62
C SER A 67 -0.28 0.76 11.52
N GLY A 68 -1.47 1.25 11.88
CA GLY A 68 -2.49 1.68 10.91
C GLY A 68 -1.96 2.70 9.87
N PRO A 69 -1.20 3.73 10.27
CA PRO A 69 -0.53 4.65 9.35
C PRO A 69 0.30 3.97 8.24
N ASN A 70 0.99 2.86 8.52
CA ASN A 70 1.78 2.15 7.49
C ASN A 70 0.87 1.74 6.32
N SER A 71 -0.27 1.13 6.62
CA SER A 71 -1.26 0.72 5.60
C SER A 71 -1.79 1.90 4.80
N LEU A 72 -2.01 3.05 5.45
CA LEU A 72 -2.47 4.26 4.77
C LEU A 72 -1.44 4.76 3.75
N PHE A 73 -0.16 4.85 4.15
CA PHE A 73 0.90 5.30 3.26
C PHE A 73 1.16 4.31 2.12
N ILE A 74 1.17 2.99 2.40
CA ILE A 74 1.26 1.95 1.38
C ILE A 74 0.13 2.12 0.36
N ARG A 75 -1.13 2.21 0.82
CA ARG A 75 -2.30 2.40 -0.06
C ARG A 75 -2.14 3.62 -0.96
N VAL A 76 -1.81 4.77 -0.37
CA VAL A 76 -1.67 6.04 -1.12
C VAL A 76 -0.52 6.02 -2.12
N LEU A 77 0.61 5.38 -1.79
CA LEU A 77 1.73 5.25 -2.71
C LEU A 77 1.44 4.27 -3.86
N ILE A 78 0.69 3.20 -3.58
CA ILE A 78 0.24 2.25 -4.62
C ILE A 78 -0.80 2.90 -5.54
N ASP A 79 -1.74 3.68 -5.01
CA ASP A 79 -2.78 4.36 -5.80
C ASP A 79 -2.22 5.37 -6.81
N LYS A 80 -0.93 5.71 -6.71
CA LYS A 80 -0.22 6.47 -7.75
C LYS A 80 0.11 5.67 -9.02
N LYS A 81 -0.13 4.36 -9.02
CA LYS A 81 0.00 3.46 -10.19
C LYS A 81 1.37 3.54 -10.86
N PHE A 82 2.43 3.41 -10.07
CA PHE A 82 3.79 3.38 -10.59
C PHE A 82 4.13 2.03 -11.20
N ASP A 83 5.00 2.00 -12.20
CA ASP A 83 5.65 0.76 -12.62
C ASP A 83 6.72 0.37 -11.59
N LEU A 84 6.32 -0.44 -10.60
CA LEU A 84 7.19 -0.83 -9.50
C LEU A 84 8.17 -1.94 -9.94
N PRO A 85 9.45 -1.85 -9.55
CA PRO A 85 10.38 -2.98 -9.69
C PRO A 85 9.84 -4.21 -8.95
N TYR A 86 10.04 -5.41 -9.51
CA TYR A 86 9.54 -6.65 -8.89
C TYR A 86 9.99 -6.85 -7.45
N LYS A 87 11.22 -6.44 -7.11
CA LYS A 87 11.70 -6.46 -5.71
C LYS A 87 10.76 -5.72 -4.74
N VAL A 88 10.14 -4.62 -5.16
CA VAL A 88 9.19 -3.85 -4.34
C VAL A 88 7.87 -4.59 -4.23
N VAL A 89 7.39 -5.15 -5.34
CA VAL A 89 6.16 -5.98 -5.36
C VAL A 89 6.32 -7.19 -4.43
N ASP A 90 7.44 -7.90 -4.54
CA ASP A 90 7.75 -9.08 -3.72
C ASP A 90 7.84 -8.73 -2.23
N ALA A 91 8.43 -7.57 -1.88
CA ALA A 91 8.48 -7.09 -0.51
C ALA A 91 7.09 -6.73 0.05
N LEU A 92 6.20 -6.19 -0.78
CA LEU A 92 4.81 -5.92 -0.38
C LEU A 92 4.02 -7.22 -0.18
N VAL A 93 4.20 -8.22 -1.04
CA VAL A 93 3.62 -9.56 -0.84
C VAL A 93 4.08 -10.13 0.51
N PHE A 94 5.39 -10.09 0.77
CA PHE A 94 5.95 -10.56 2.04
C PHE A 94 5.40 -9.79 3.24
N HIS A 95 5.22 -8.47 3.12
CA HIS A 95 4.59 -7.65 4.15
C HIS A 95 3.18 -8.15 4.51
N PHE A 96 2.33 -8.41 3.51
CA PHE A 96 0.98 -8.89 3.77
C PHE A 96 0.97 -10.30 4.37
N ILE A 97 1.80 -11.22 3.87
CA ILE A 97 1.93 -12.58 4.42
C ILE A 97 2.40 -12.54 5.87
N ARG A 98 3.46 -11.80 6.15
CA ARG A 98 4.02 -11.64 7.50
C ARG A 98 2.95 -11.17 8.47
N LEU A 99 2.22 -10.11 8.13
CA LEU A 99 1.20 -9.55 9.01
C LEU A 99 0.00 -10.45 9.21
N SER A 100 -0.43 -11.20 8.19
CA SER A 100 -1.48 -12.21 8.35
C SER A 100 -1.12 -13.28 9.38
N ASN A 101 0.17 -13.61 9.51
CA ASN A 101 0.64 -14.68 10.39
C ASN A 101 1.09 -14.19 11.77
N SER A 102 1.58 -12.96 11.87
CA SER A 102 2.25 -12.46 13.09
C SER A 102 1.51 -11.32 13.78
N TYR A 103 0.44 -10.77 13.20
CA TYR A 103 -0.26 -9.63 13.81
C TYR A 103 -0.86 -10.01 15.16
N LYS A 104 -0.61 -9.16 16.15
CA LYS A 104 -1.20 -9.23 17.49
C LYS A 104 -1.57 -7.82 17.91
N ALA A 105 -2.73 -7.68 18.55
CA ALA A 105 -3.14 -6.44 19.20
C ALA A 105 -2.06 -6.00 20.20
N LYS A 106 -1.60 -4.75 20.09
CA LYS A 106 -0.53 -4.20 20.95
C LYS A 106 -1.10 -3.65 22.27
N SER A 107 -2.33 -3.16 22.24
CA SER A 107 -3.03 -2.58 23.40
C SER A 107 -4.38 -3.25 23.65
N ARG A 108 -4.89 -3.19 24.88
CA ARG A 108 -6.21 -3.73 25.28
C ARG A 108 -7.40 -3.14 24.50
N GLY A 109 -7.23 -2.01 23.82
CA GLY A 109 -8.25 -1.38 22.98
C GLY A 109 -8.13 -1.69 21.49
N ASP A 110 -7.07 -2.40 21.06
CA ASP A 110 -6.90 -2.77 19.65
C ASP A 110 -7.69 -4.03 19.34
N ALA A 111 -8.26 -4.10 18.13
CA ALA A 111 -8.90 -5.31 17.66
C ALA A 111 -7.87 -6.44 17.52
N GLU A 112 -8.22 -7.64 17.97
CA GLU A 112 -7.38 -8.84 17.78
C GLU A 112 -7.21 -9.19 16.28
N LYS A 113 -8.15 -8.73 15.45
CA LYS A 113 -8.16 -8.91 14.01
C LYS A 113 -7.48 -7.76 13.29
N LEU A 114 -6.92 -8.05 12.11
CA LEU A 114 -6.32 -7.03 11.26
C LEU A 114 -7.34 -5.91 10.94
N PRO A 115 -6.93 -4.63 11.02
CA PRO A 115 -7.82 -3.50 10.74
C PRO A 115 -8.30 -3.45 9.28
N VAL A 116 -9.48 -2.87 9.06
CA VAL A 116 -10.03 -2.64 7.71
C VAL A 116 -9.06 -1.94 6.76
N LEU A 117 -8.24 -1.01 7.28
CA LEU A 117 -7.28 -0.25 6.50
C LEU A 117 -6.18 -1.12 5.90
N TRP A 118 -5.82 -2.22 6.56
CA TRP A 118 -4.89 -3.22 6.03
C TRP A 118 -5.53 -4.02 4.88
N HIS A 119 -6.79 -4.41 5.02
CA HIS A 119 -7.52 -5.07 3.91
C HIS A 119 -7.68 -4.14 2.71
N GLN A 120 -7.94 -2.85 2.95
CA GLN A 120 -8.02 -1.84 1.89
C GLN A 120 -6.67 -1.62 1.19
N SER A 121 -5.55 -1.62 1.93
CA SER A 121 -4.22 -1.51 1.30
C SER A 121 -3.88 -2.74 0.47
N LEU A 122 -4.24 -3.94 0.94
CA LEU A 122 -4.09 -5.19 0.17
C LEU A 122 -4.98 -5.18 -1.09
N LEU A 123 -6.24 -4.76 -0.99
CA LEU A 123 -7.13 -4.66 -2.15
C LEU A 123 -6.55 -3.73 -3.22
N VAL A 124 -6.12 -2.54 -2.83
CA VAL A 124 -5.48 -1.59 -3.75
C VAL A 124 -4.20 -2.17 -4.35
N PHE A 125 -3.40 -2.90 -3.57
CA PHE A 125 -2.23 -3.61 -4.10
C PHE A 125 -2.59 -4.61 -5.20
N VAL A 126 -3.54 -5.51 -4.96
CA VAL A 126 -3.91 -6.53 -5.96
C VAL A 126 -4.59 -5.93 -7.18
N GLN A 127 -5.43 -4.91 -7.02
CA GLN A 127 -6.06 -4.21 -8.14
C GLN A 127 -5.03 -3.57 -9.09
N ARG A 128 -3.84 -3.23 -8.59
CA ARG A 128 -2.78 -2.62 -9.40
C ARG A 128 -1.76 -3.61 -9.93
N TYR A 129 -1.36 -4.57 -9.08
CA TYR A 129 -0.17 -5.38 -9.34
C TYR A 129 -0.45 -6.87 -9.37
N ALA A 130 -1.71 -7.35 -9.37
CA ALA A 130 -1.97 -8.79 -9.45
C ALA A 130 -1.40 -9.43 -10.74
N SER A 131 -1.36 -8.67 -11.85
CA SER A 131 -0.70 -9.09 -13.10
C SER A 131 0.83 -9.15 -13.04
N ASP A 132 1.42 -8.61 -11.96
CA ASP A 132 2.84 -8.64 -11.68
C ASP A 132 3.20 -9.69 -10.63
N LEU A 133 2.28 -10.58 -10.25
CA LEU A 133 2.53 -11.64 -9.27
C LEU A 133 2.85 -12.98 -9.94
N THR A 134 3.76 -13.74 -9.33
CA THR A 134 3.95 -15.15 -9.68
C THR A 134 2.75 -15.99 -9.21
N PRO A 135 2.53 -17.20 -9.78
CA PRO A 135 1.48 -18.10 -9.30
C PRO A 135 1.54 -18.33 -7.78
N ASP A 136 2.72 -18.68 -7.26
CA ASP A 136 2.93 -18.92 -5.83
C ASP A 136 2.59 -17.71 -4.95
N GLN A 137 2.89 -16.50 -5.42
CA GLN A 137 2.54 -15.28 -4.70
C GLN A 137 1.02 -15.06 -4.66
N LYS A 138 0.30 -15.37 -5.74
CA LYS A 138 -1.17 -15.28 -5.76
C LYS A 138 -1.79 -16.28 -4.81
N ASP A 139 -1.33 -17.53 -4.84
CA ASP A 139 -1.82 -18.58 -3.94
C ASP A 139 -1.56 -18.22 -2.46
N ALA A 140 -0.37 -17.70 -2.15
CA ALA A 140 -0.05 -17.22 -0.81
C ALA A 140 -0.98 -16.06 -0.36
N LEU A 141 -1.32 -15.13 -1.25
CA LEU A 141 -2.27 -14.06 -0.94
C LEU A 141 -3.71 -14.56 -0.79
N LEU A 142 -4.09 -15.62 -1.51
CA LEU A 142 -5.37 -16.30 -1.30
C LEU A 142 -5.44 -17.00 0.06
N ASP A 143 -4.33 -17.54 0.57
CA ASP A 143 -4.23 -18.06 1.93
C ASP A 143 -4.32 -16.96 2.98
N VAL A 144 -3.67 -15.82 2.73
CA VAL A 144 -3.74 -14.64 3.60
C VAL A 144 -5.18 -14.19 3.84
N ILE A 145 -5.98 -14.02 2.79
CA ILE A 145 -7.39 -13.59 2.93
C ILE A 145 -8.31 -14.69 3.50
N ARG A 146 -7.88 -15.96 3.47
CA ARG A 146 -8.57 -17.08 4.14
C ARG A 146 -8.28 -17.08 5.65
N ALA A 147 -7.02 -16.85 6.03
CA ALA A 147 -6.61 -16.78 7.43
C ALA A 147 -7.20 -15.54 8.12
N THR A 148 -7.30 -14.42 7.41
CA THR A 148 -7.82 -13.15 7.93
C THR A 148 -8.95 -12.60 7.05
N PRO A 149 -10.17 -13.15 7.14
CA PRO A 149 -11.25 -12.77 6.24
C PRO A 149 -11.91 -11.44 6.64
N HIS A 150 -12.13 -10.56 5.65
CA HIS A 150 -13.00 -9.39 5.74
C HIS A 150 -14.26 -9.61 4.90
N PRO A 151 -15.48 -9.49 5.46
CA PRO A 151 -16.73 -9.89 4.79
C PRO A 151 -16.95 -9.27 3.40
N GLN A 152 -16.60 -8.00 3.23
CA GLN A 152 -16.84 -7.26 1.98
C GLN A 152 -15.59 -7.10 1.10
N ILE A 153 -14.39 -7.27 1.64
CA ILE A 153 -13.15 -6.91 0.94
C ILE A 153 -12.41 -8.16 0.45
N SER A 154 -12.38 -9.23 1.26
CA SER A 154 -11.75 -10.50 0.84
C SER A 154 -12.36 -11.09 -0.45
N PRO A 155 -13.69 -11.03 -0.69
CA PRO A 155 -14.26 -11.47 -1.97
C PRO A 155 -13.73 -10.68 -3.18
N GLU A 156 -13.58 -9.36 -3.04
CA GLU A 156 -13.02 -8.50 -4.09
C GLU A 156 -11.54 -8.82 -4.32
N ILE A 157 -10.74 -8.98 -3.26
CA ILE A 157 -9.32 -9.38 -3.38
C ILE A 157 -9.19 -10.71 -4.14
N ARG A 158 -10.00 -11.71 -3.77
CA ARG A 158 -10.03 -13.01 -4.46
C ARG A 158 -10.35 -12.83 -5.94
N ARG A 159 -11.37 -12.03 -6.28
CA ARG A 159 -11.78 -11.77 -7.66
C ARG A 159 -10.62 -11.21 -8.47
N GLU A 160 -9.93 -10.19 -7.96
CA GLU A 160 -8.80 -9.56 -8.65
C GLU A 160 -7.62 -10.52 -8.84
N LEU A 161 -7.30 -11.35 -7.83
CA LEU A 161 -6.21 -12.32 -7.92
C LEU A 161 -6.51 -13.44 -8.94
N VAL A 162 -7.74 -13.96 -8.95
CA VAL A 162 -8.14 -15.06 -9.83
C VAL A 162 -8.29 -14.60 -11.29
N ASN A 163 -8.80 -13.39 -11.51
CA ASN A 163 -9.08 -12.89 -12.86
C ASN A 163 -7.85 -12.27 -13.56
N SER A 164 -6.75 -12.05 -12.84
CA SER A 164 -5.54 -11.46 -13.41
C SER A 164 -4.61 -12.52 -14.00
N VAL A 165 -3.87 -12.15 -15.03
CA VAL A 165 -2.80 -12.98 -15.60
C VAL A 165 -1.60 -13.07 -14.66
N VAL A 166 -0.71 -14.04 -14.87
CA VAL A 166 0.52 -14.17 -14.07
C VAL A 166 1.63 -13.31 -14.65
N ARG A 167 2.62 -12.95 -13.81
CA ARG A 167 3.82 -12.21 -14.23
C ARG A 167 4.45 -12.84 -15.47
N GLY A 168 4.68 -12.03 -16.50
CA GLY A 168 5.31 -12.45 -17.75
C GLY A 168 4.38 -13.10 -18.78
N ALA A 169 3.12 -13.36 -18.43
CA ALA A 169 2.12 -13.74 -19.42
C ALA A 169 1.73 -12.52 -20.29
N PRO A 170 1.32 -12.73 -21.56
CA PRO A 170 0.78 -11.68 -22.39
C PRO A 170 -0.39 -11.00 -21.66
N ARG A 171 -0.29 -9.69 -21.46
CA ARG A 171 -1.41 -8.90 -20.94
C ARG A 171 -2.38 -8.70 -22.10
N ALA A 172 -3.66 -8.99 -21.91
CA ALA A 172 -4.67 -8.49 -22.81
C ALA A 172 -4.63 -6.96 -22.71
N ASP A 173 -4.38 -6.26 -23.82
CA ASP A 173 -4.28 -4.80 -23.84
C ASP A 173 -5.56 -4.20 -23.24
N ALA A 174 -5.41 -3.53 -22.10
CA ALA A 174 -6.52 -2.91 -21.37
C ALA A 174 -6.80 -1.47 -21.83
N ASP A 175 -6.37 -1.09 -23.03
CA ASP A 175 -6.73 0.17 -23.70
C ASP A 175 -7.51 -0.14 -24.99
N GLN A 176 -8.70 -0.73 -24.84
CA GLN A 176 -9.77 -0.36 -25.75
C GLN A 176 -10.42 0.89 -25.16
N ASP A 177 -9.87 2.04 -25.54
CA ASP A 177 -10.63 3.28 -25.54
C ASP A 177 -11.96 2.97 -26.23
N VAL A 178 -13.03 2.95 -25.45
CA VAL A 178 -14.39 2.94 -25.98
C VAL A 178 -14.54 4.24 -26.75
N ILE A 179 -14.28 4.18 -28.06
CA ILE A 179 -14.65 5.24 -28.99
C ILE A 179 -16.17 5.28 -28.96
N MET A 180 -16.72 6.18 -28.14
CA MET A 180 -18.11 6.59 -28.23
C MET A 180 -18.25 7.40 -29.51
N SER A 181 -18.62 6.72 -30.59
CA SER A 181 -19.17 7.32 -31.81
C SER A 181 -20.60 7.79 -31.59
#